data_AF-A0A9W6NDI0-F1
#
_entry.id   AF-A0A9W6NDI0-F1
#
_cell.length_a   1.000
_cell.length_b   1.000
_cell.length_c   1.000
_cell.angle_alpha   90.00
_cell.angle_beta   90.00
_cell.angle_gamma   90.00
#
_symmetry.space_group_name_H-M   'P 1'
#
loop_
_entity.id
_entity.type
_entity.pdbx_description
1 polymer ?
#
loop_
_entity_poly.entity_id
_entity_poly.type
_entity_poly.pdbx_seq_one_letter_code
_entity_poly.pdbx_strand_id
1 'polypeptide(L)'
;MAIAIIPRLPEPKSTEKKPRQRRSKEEIVAAKADAQRRREDRAVRAAQKAQDEAIRAAQRKLVEDARTERVRAAREIALRDADRAIERIASRAPSTSARWDEERKQERKRMRAKAKELRQRHSIARSEPAIVREEREWLAANARPAIDLPEEGEPAIPGMIGFVEDIRRPVQPVVDEVPAAWNAGWVMKRILDAYRTLLMLPGATRPAGFGRAWPAYLTEFADEVGRNATGAGRTTKVIHVATVEEIERMDIVFAWPLLHFKGADRECRALFQWASRKVVNGDQRELATSFGMPPSTFRRFRLAAAETLGHRLNAAGHRPF
;
A
#
# COMPACT_ATOMS: atom_id res chain seq x y z
N MET A 1 -32.18 41.69 16.12
CA MET A 1 -32.23 42.68 15.02
C MET A 1 -31.28 43.81 15.37
N ALA A 2 -30.12 43.88 14.70
CA ALA A 2 -29.09 44.89 14.97
C ALA A 2 -29.21 46.02 13.94
N ILE A 3 -29.42 47.25 14.43
CA ILE A 3 -29.59 48.46 13.61
C ILE A 3 -28.18 48.97 13.25
N ALA A 4 -27.82 48.88 11.98
CA ALA A 4 -26.53 49.36 11.47
C ALA A 4 -26.53 50.89 11.38
N ILE A 5 -25.63 51.55 12.12
CA ILE A 5 -25.41 53.00 12.11
C ILE A 5 -24.53 53.34 10.89
N ILE A 6 -25.12 54.01 9.89
CA ILE A 6 -24.42 54.45 8.69
C ILE A 6 -23.62 55.73 9.02
N PRO A 7 -22.28 55.76 8.85
CA PRO A 7 -21.48 56.96 9.09
C PRO A 7 -21.78 58.05 8.06
N ARG A 8 -22.13 59.25 8.53
CA ARG A 8 -22.33 60.46 7.71
C ARG A 8 -21.06 60.79 6.92
N LEU A 9 -21.17 60.84 5.60
CA LEU A 9 -20.14 61.37 4.69
C LEU A 9 -19.85 62.85 5.03
N PRO A 10 -18.58 63.27 5.09
CA PRO A 10 -18.22 64.66 5.34
C PRO A 10 -18.72 65.54 4.19
N GLU A 11 -19.37 66.66 4.55
CA GLU A 11 -19.90 67.62 3.59
C GLU A 11 -18.78 68.17 2.69
N PRO A 12 -19.05 68.35 1.38
CA PRO A 12 -18.06 68.89 0.45
C PRO A 12 -17.77 70.33 0.83
N LYS A 13 -16.57 70.58 1.39
CA LYS A 13 -16.07 71.94 1.65
C LYS A 13 -16.13 72.74 0.35
N SER A 14 -16.93 73.81 0.34
CA SER A 14 -17.06 74.74 -0.78
C SER A 14 -15.68 75.31 -1.09
N THR A 15 -15.09 74.84 -2.19
CA THR A 15 -13.79 75.32 -2.66
C THR A 15 -14.02 76.65 -3.39
N GLU A 16 -14.12 77.74 -2.62
CA GLU A 16 -13.95 79.08 -3.18
C GLU A 16 -12.55 79.15 -3.80
N LYS A 17 -12.51 79.02 -5.13
CA LYS A 17 -11.29 79.12 -5.92
C LYS A 17 -10.82 80.57 -5.88
N LYS A 18 -10.00 80.91 -4.88
CA LYS A 18 -9.25 82.17 -4.87
C LYS A 18 -8.54 82.33 -6.23
N PRO A 19 -8.69 83.48 -6.91
CA PRO A 19 -8.06 83.72 -8.20
C PRO A 19 -6.53 83.62 -8.03
N ARG A 20 -5.92 82.68 -8.75
CA ARG A 20 -4.46 82.51 -8.74
C ARG A 20 -3.82 83.78 -9.30
N GLN A 21 -3.01 84.45 -8.48
CA GLN A 21 -2.18 85.56 -8.95
C GLN A 21 -1.35 85.10 -10.15
N ARG A 22 -1.37 85.89 -11.22
CA ARG A 22 -0.62 85.61 -12.45
C ARG A 22 0.86 85.78 -12.13
N ARG A 23 1.60 84.67 -12.17
CA ARG A 23 3.07 84.67 -12.05
C ARG A 23 3.70 85.48 -13.17
N SER A 24 4.80 86.16 -12.87
CA SER A 24 5.54 86.93 -13.87
C SER A 24 6.17 85.98 -14.91
N LYS A 25 6.49 86.48 -16.11
CA LYS A 25 7.13 85.65 -17.15
C LYS A 25 8.46 85.07 -16.67
N GLU A 26 9.22 85.83 -15.88
CA GLU A 26 10.50 85.42 -15.31
C GLU A 26 10.34 84.28 -14.30
N GLU A 27 9.34 84.33 -13.43
CA GLU A 27 9.01 83.24 -12.49
C GLU A 27 8.66 81.94 -13.22
N ILE A 28 7.98 82.04 -14.38
CA ILE A 28 7.64 80.87 -15.19
C ILE A 28 8.89 80.25 -15.82
N VAL A 29 9.83 81.06 -16.31
CA VAL A 29 11.09 80.58 -16.89
C VAL A 29 11.97 79.93 -15.83
N ALA A 30 12.13 80.58 -14.66
CA ALA A 30 12.88 80.03 -13.53
C ALA A 30 12.27 78.71 -13.04
N ALA A 31 10.94 78.64 -12.90
CA ALA A 31 10.25 77.42 -12.49
C ALA A 31 10.41 76.27 -13.51
N LYS A 32 10.50 76.57 -14.81
CA LYS A 32 10.78 75.56 -15.85
C LYS A 32 12.22 75.05 -15.75
N ALA A 33 13.21 75.92 -15.56
CA ALA A 33 14.60 75.53 -15.39
C ALA A 33 14.80 74.64 -14.14
N ASP A 34 14.19 75.01 -13.00
CA ASP A 34 14.22 74.20 -11.78
C ASP A 34 13.49 72.86 -11.96
N ALA A 35 12.36 72.84 -12.66
CA ALA A 35 11.65 71.61 -12.97
C ALA A 35 12.50 70.68 -13.84
N GLN A 36 13.28 71.24 -14.77
CA GLN A 36 14.18 70.47 -15.63
C GLN A 36 15.37 69.90 -14.85
N ARG A 37 16.03 70.69 -14.00
CA ARG A 37 17.07 70.20 -13.08
C ARG A 37 16.57 69.07 -12.18
N ARG A 38 15.38 69.21 -11.60
CA ARG A 38 14.76 68.16 -10.78
C ARG A 38 14.44 66.89 -11.58
N ARG A 39 14.11 67.01 -12.87
CA ARG A 39 13.89 65.84 -13.75
C ARG A 39 15.22 65.14 -14.05
N GLU A 40 16.26 65.90 -14.35
CA GLU A 40 17.61 65.39 -14.59
C GLU A 40 18.16 64.69 -13.33
N ASP A 41 18.06 65.31 -12.15
CA ASP A 41 18.46 64.70 -10.88
C ASP A 41 17.71 63.40 -10.59
N ARG A 42 16.39 63.36 -10.85
CA ARG A 42 15.59 62.15 -10.70
C ARG A 42 16.01 61.06 -11.69
N ALA A 43 16.35 61.43 -12.92
CA ALA A 43 16.83 60.49 -13.93
C ALA A 43 18.19 59.90 -13.52
N VAL A 44 19.12 60.71 -13.01
CA VAL A 44 20.42 60.25 -12.51
C VAL A 44 20.24 59.31 -11.32
N ARG A 45 19.42 59.68 -10.33
CA ARG A 45 19.14 58.80 -9.17
C ARG A 45 18.46 57.50 -9.57
N ALA A 46 17.55 57.53 -10.55
CA ALA A 46 16.90 56.34 -11.07
C ALA A 46 17.90 55.42 -11.79
N ALA A 47 18.81 55.99 -12.59
CA ALA A 47 19.85 55.25 -13.27
C ALA A 47 20.83 54.60 -12.26
N GLN A 48 21.25 55.33 -11.24
CA GLN A 48 22.12 54.80 -10.19
C GLN A 48 21.44 53.67 -9.40
N LYS A 49 20.17 53.84 -9.02
CA LYS A 49 19.40 52.78 -8.36
C LYS A 49 19.26 51.54 -9.23
N ALA A 50 19.05 51.69 -10.53
CA ALA A 50 18.98 50.58 -11.48
C ALA A 50 20.32 49.83 -11.59
N GLN A 51 21.44 50.56 -11.59
CA GLN A 51 22.78 49.96 -11.55
C GLN A 51 23.03 49.18 -10.26
N ASP A 52 22.69 49.76 -9.10
CA ASP A 52 22.84 49.08 -7.80
C ASP A 52 21.98 47.82 -7.71
N GLU A 53 20.75 47.86 -8.22
CA GLU A 53 19.87 46.70 -8.30
C GLU A 53 20.44 45.61 -9.22
N ALA A 54 21.01 45.98 -10.37
CA ALA A 54 21.67 45.05 -11.28
C ALA A 54 22.90 44.39 -10.63
N ILE A 55 23.72 45.15 -9.88
CA ILE A 55 24.87 44.61 -9.15
C ILE A 55 24.40 43.61 -8.07
N ARG A 56 23.37 43.96 -7.30
CA ARG A 56 22.81 43.05 -6.28
C ARG A 56 22.22 41.78 -6.90
N ALA A 57 21.54 41.90 -8.04
CA ALA A 57 21.00 40.75 -8.76
C ALA A 57 22.13 39.83 -9.25
N ALA A 58 23.21 40.39 -9.80
CA ALA A 58 24.38 39.62 -10.22
C ALA A 58 25.06 38.92 -9.03
N GLN A 59 25.19 39.59 -7.88
CA GLN A 59 25.73 38.98 -6.66
C GLN A 59 24.87 37.83 -6.14
N ARG A 60 23.53 37.97 -6.15
CA ARG A 60 22.61 36.89 -5.76
C ARG A 60 22.77 35.68 -6.67
N LYS A 61 22.85 35.90 -7.98
CA LYS A 61 23.05 34.83 -8.97
C LYS A 61 24.36 34.09 -8.73
N LEU A 62 25.47 34.79 -8.49
CA LEU A 62 26.75 34.16 -8.15
C LEU A 62 26.68 33.29 -6.87
N VAL A 63 25.95 33.74 -5.85
CA VAL A 63 25.76 32.97 -4.60
C VAL A 63 24.90 31.73 -4.84
N GLU A 64 23.85 31.83 -5.66
CA GLU A 64 23.01 30.69 -6.05
C GLU A 64 23.80 29.67 -6.87
N ASP A 65 24.55 30.12 -7.88
CA ASP A 65 25.41 29.27 -8.71
C ASP A 65 26.43 28.53 -7.82
N ALA A 66 27.14 29.24 -6.94
CA ALA A 66 28.08 28.63 -5.99
C ALA A 66 27.41 27.63 -5.03
N ARG A 67 26.16 27.88 -4.62
CA ARG A 67 25.38 26.93 -3.79
C ARG A 67 25.05 25.67 -4.59
N THR A 68 24.64 25.80 -5.85
CA THR A 68 24.34 24.65 -6.70
C THR A 68 25.58 23.80 -6.98
N GLU A 69 26.73 24.43 -7.20
CA GLU A 69 28.01 23.74 -7.37
C GLU A 69 28.44 22.98 -6.12
N ARG A 70 28.29 23.57 -4.93
CA ARG A 70 28.55 22.89 -3.66
C ARG A 70 27.67 21.66 -3.46
N VAL A 71 26.38 21.77 -3.78
CA VAL A 71 25.45 20.63 -3.70
C VAL A 71 25.83 19.53 -4.69
N ARG A 72 26.21 19.90 -5.92
CA ARG A 72 26.69 18.94 -6.93
C ARG A 72 27.96 18.23 -6.47
N ALA A 73 28.95 18.96 -5.97
CA ALA A 73 30.19 18.39 -5.44
C ALA A 73 29.94 17.45 -4.26
N ALA A 74 29.06 17.83 -3.32
CA ALA A 74 28.68 16.97 -2.20
C ALA A 74 28.01 15.66 -2.66
N ARG A 75 27.16 15.73 -3.70
CA ARG A 75 26.52 14.56 -4.30
C ARG A 75 27.55 13.62 -4.96
N GLU A 76 28.53 14.16 -5.67
CA GLU A 76 29.60 13.37 -6.28
C GLU A 76 30.48 12.66 -5.24
N ILE A 77 30.79 13.32 -4.13
CA ILE A 77 31.51 12.71 -2.99
C ILE A 77 30.67 11.57 -2.39
N ALA A 78 29.38 11.81 -2.14
CA ALA A 78 28.48 10.79 -1.59
C ALA A 78 28.35 9.55 -2.50
N LEU A 79 28.32 9.75 -3.82
CA LEU A 79 28.32 8.64 -4.78
C LEU A 79 29.61 7.82 -4.71
N ARG A 80 30.77 8.49 -4.69
CA ARG A 80 32.07 7.80 -4.54
C ARG A 80 32.17 7.01 -3.24
N ASP A 81 31.67 7.56 -2.14
CA ASP A 81 31.66 6.87 -0.85
C ASP A 81 30.69 5.68 -0.83
N ALA A 82 29.55 5.78 -1.53
CA ALA A 82 28.63 4.66 -1.74
C ALA A 82 29.30 3.54 -2.55
N ASP A 83 30.00 3.86 -3.64
CA ASP A 83 30.75 2.87 -4.44
C ASP A 83 31.82 2.16 -3.60
N ARG A 84 32.61 2.92 -2.83
CA ARG A 84 33.58 2.35 -1.87
C ARG A 84 32.93 1.49 -0.79
N ALA A 85 31.71 1.82 -0.37
CA ALA A 85 30.96 1.00 0.57
C ALA A 85 30.50 -0.31 -0.08
N ILE A 86 30.02 -0.26 -1.33
CA ILE A 86 29.65 -1.44 -2.11
C ILE A 86 30.87 -2.34 -2.31
N GLU A 87 32.04 -1.80 -2.66
CA GLU A 87 33.29 -2.57 -2.78
C GLU A 87 33.72 -3.23 -1.46
N ARG A 88 33.56 -2.52 -0.33
CA ARG A 88 33.82 -3.09 1.01
C ARG A 88 32.85 -4.21 1.36
N ILE A 89 31.58 -4.09 0.97
CA ILE A 89 30.59 -5.15 1.15
C ILE A 89 30.90 -6.34 0.22
N ALA A 90 31.24 -6.07 -1.04
CA ALA A 90 31.59 -7.09 -2.02
C ALA A 90 32.85 -7.88 -1.63
N SER A 91 33.87 -7.22 -1.10
CA SER A 91 35.11 -7.86 -0.62
C SER A 91 34.93 -8.63 0.70
N ARG A 92 33.93 -8.28 1.52
CA ARG A 92 33.56 -9.01 2.75
C ARG A 92 32.53 -10.09 2.53
N ALA A 93 31.80 -10.05 1.42
CA ALA A 93 30.84 -11.08 1.09
C ALA A 93 31.61 -12.39 0.87
N PRO A 94 31.33 -13.46 1.63
CA PRO A 94 31.87 -14.77 1.31
C PRO A 94 31.53 -15.06 -0.15
N SER A 95 32.49 -15.59 -0.90
CA SER A 95 32.25 -15.96 -2.29
C SER A 95 30.94 -16.74 -2.38
N THR A 96 30.16 -16.52 -3.43
CA THR A 96 28.90 -17.24 -3.62
C THR A 96 29.11 -18.75 -3.43
N SER A 97 30.24 -19.32 -3.87
CA SER A 97 30.62 -20.69 -3.56
C SER A 97 30.70 -21.02 -2.05
N ALA A 98 31.37 -20.21 -1.23
CA ALA A 98 31.52 -20.42 0.20
C ALA A 98 30.17 -20.34 0.95
N ARG A 99 29.30 -19.40 0.56
CA ARG A 99 27.93 -19.31 1.11
C ARG A 99 27.12 -20.58 0.81
N TRP A 100 27.18 -21.06 -0.43
CA TRP A 100 26.47 -22.29 -0.85
C TRP A 100 27.06 -23.54 -0.20
N ASP A 101 28.35 -23.56 0.12
CA ASP A 101 28.98 -24.65 0.88
C ASP A 101 28.51 -24.69 2.34
N GLU A 102 28.40 -23.52 2.99
CA GLU A 102 27.82 -23.42 4.34
C GLU A 102 26.36 -23.84 4.35
N GLU A 103 25.57 -23.39 3.37
CA GLU A 103 24.16 -23.76 3.23
C GLU A 103 24.00 -25.27 3.01
N ARG A 104 24.82 -25.88 2.15
CA ARG A 104 24.85 -27.34 1.97
C ARG A 104 25.26 -28.09 3.25
N LYS A 105 26.20 -27.57 4.04
CA LYS A 105 26.56 -28.13 5.35
C LYS A 105 25.40 -28.07 6.34
N GLN A 106 24.71 -26.93 6.40
CA GLN A 106 23.53 -26.75 7.26
C GLN A 106 22.38 -27.66 6.83
N GLU A 107 22.13 -27.77 5.53
CA GLU A 107 21.06 -28.62 4.99
C GLU A 107 21.34 -30.10 5.25
N ARG A 108 22.60 -30.56 5.08
CA ARG A 108 23.01 -31.91 5.50
C ARG A 108 22.77 -32.15 6.99
N LYS A 109 23.01 -31.14 7.85
CA LYS A 109 22.76 -31.24 9.29
C LYS A 109 21.25 -31.35 9.59
N ARG A 110 20.41 -30.56 8.92
CA ARG A 110 18.94 -30.62 9.02
C ARG A 110 18.41 -31.98 8.56
N MET A 111 18.90 -32.48 7.42
CA MET A 111 18.51 -33.78 6.90
C MET A 111 18.90 -34.93 7.84
N ARG A 112 20.10 -34.88 8.43
CA ARG A 112 20.51 -35.86 9.45
C ARG A 112 19.64 -35.80 10.71
N ALA A 113 19.28 -34.60 11.17
CA ALA A 113 18.39 -34.44 12.31
C ALA A 113 16.99 -34.99 12.03
N LYS A 114 16.40 -34.66 10.88
CA LYS A 114 15.10 -35.16 10.45
C LYS A 114 15.09 -36.67 10.24
N ALA A 115 16.15 -37.23 9.67
CA ALA A 115 16.31 -38.68 9.54
C ALA A 115 16.41 -39.39 10.90
N LYS A 116 17.11 -38.79 11.88
CA LYS A 116 17.16 -39.31 13.25
C LYS A 116 15.79 -39.27 13.93
N GLU A 117 15.05 -38.17 13.75
CA GLU A 117 13.68 -38.03 14.27
C GLU A 117 12.73 -39.07 13.65
N LEU A 118 12.76 -39.27 12.33
CA LEU A 118 11.96 -40.29 11.67
C LEU A 118 12.31 -41.70 12.16
N ARG A 119 13.60 -42.01 12.36
CA ARG A 119 14.01 -43.29 12.95
C ARG A 119 13.47 -43.48 14.36
N GLN A 120 13.48 -42.43 15.18
CA GLN A 120 12.89 -42.46 16.53
C GLN A 120 11.38 -42.68 16.48
N ARG A 121 10.67 -41.99 15.58
CA ARG A 121 9.23 -42.20 15.36
C ARG A 121 8.93 -43.63 14.89
N HIS A 122 9.71 -44.16 13.95
CA HIS A 122 9.53 -45.54 13.48
C HIS A 122 9.89 -46.59 14.54
N SER A 123 10.86 -46.34 15.42
CA SER A 123 11.13 -47.24 16.54
C SER A 123 9.99 -47.25 17.56
N ILE A 124 9.34 -46.10 17.78
CA ILE A 124 8.14 -45.99 18.64
C ILE A 124 6.93 -46.64 17.96
N ALA A 125 6.82 -46.56 16.63
CA ALA A 125 5.73 -47.20 15.87
C ALA A 125 5.89 -48.73 15.71
N ARG A 126 7.05 -49.30 16.02
CA ARG A 126 7.26 -50.77 16.03
C ARG A 126 6.70 -51.45 17.28
N SER A 127 6.49 -50.72 18.37
CA SER A 127 5.58 -51.19 19.40
C SER A 127 4.16 -50.95 18.89
N GLU A 128 3.44 -52.06 18.63
CA GLU A 128 2.01 -52.03 18.30
C GLU A 128 1.30 -51.15 19.35
N PRO A 129 0.62 -50.06 18.94
CA PRO A 129 -0.05 -49.18 19.88
C PRO A 129 -1.03 -49.99 20.74
N ALA A 130 -1.11 -49.70 22.04
CA ALA A 130 -1.97 -50.44 22.97
C ALA A 130 -3.41 -50.59 22.45
N ILE A 131 -3.94 -49.56 21.79
CA ILE A 131 -5.27 -49.55 21.16
C ILE A 131 -5.41 -50.62 20.07
N VAL A 132 -4.39 -50.79 19.21
CA VAL A 132 -4.42 -51.80 18.14
C VAL A 132 -4.32 -53.21 18.72
N ARG A 133 -3.56 -53.37 19.81
CA ARG A 133 -3.46 -54.63 20.53
C ARG A 133 -4.78 -55.00 21.21
N GLU A 134 -5.40 -54.04 21.90
CA GLU A 134 -6.72 -54.18 22.55
C GLU A 134 -7.83 -54.47 21.53
N GLU A 135 -7.82 -53.79 20.39
CA GLU A 135 -8.80 -54.03 19.30
C GLU A 135 -8.63 -55.42 18.70
N ARG A 136 -7.40 -55.88 18.50
CA ARG A 136 -7.12 -57.23 17.98
C ARG A 136 -7.53 -58.32 18.98
N GLU A 137 -7.24 -58.11 20.27
CA GLU A 137 -7.67 -59.00 21.36
C GLU A 137 -9.21 -59.03 21.46
N TRP A 138 -9.88 -57.88 21.34
CA TRP A 138 -11.34 -57.77 21.31
C TRP A 138 -11.96 -58.45 20.09
N LEU A 139 -11.40 -58.27 18.89
CA LEU A 139 -11.84 -58.92 17.66
C LEU A 139 -11.63 -60.44 17.73
N ALA A 140 -10.54 -60.92 18.33
CA ALA A 140 -10.32 -62.35 18.54
C ALA A 140 -11.32 -62.94 19.54
N ALA A 141 -11.65 -62.21 20.62
CA ALA A 141 -12.62 -62.64 21.62
C ALA A 141 -14.07 -62.60 21.12
N ASN A 142 -14.39 -61.71 20.18
CA ASN A 142 -15.72 -61.55 19.59
C ASN A 142 -15.84 -62.09 18.16
N ALA A 143 -14.83 -62.85 17.70
CA ALA A 143 -14.89 -63.52 16.41
C ALA A 143 -16.07 -64.49 16.44
N ARG A 144 -17.17 -64.11 15.77
CA ARG A 144 -18.31 -65.01 15.56
C ARG A 144 -17.80 -66.22 14.77
N PRO A 145 -18.22 -67.44 15.10
CA PRO A 145 -17.86 -68.61 14.32
C PRO A 145 -18.23 -68.34 12.86
N ALA A 146 -17.26 -68.53 11.97
CA ALA A 146 -17.44 -68.33 10.54
C ALA A 146 -18.65 -69.14 10.08
N ILE A 147 -19.71 -68.44 9.68
CA ILE A 147 -20.81 -69.05 8.96
C ILE A 147 -20.27 -69.16 7.53
N ASP A 148 -19.97 -70.38 7.09
CA ASP A 148 -19.61 -70.69 5.71
C ASP A 148 -20.80 -70.35 4.81
N LEU A 149 -20.85 -69.10 4.36
CA LEU A 149 -21.75 -68.68 3.31
C LEU A 149 -21.13 -69.13 1.98
N PRO A 150 -21.91 -69.81 1.10
CA PRO A 150 -21.41 -70.21 -0.20
C PRO A 150 -20.98 -68.98 -1.00
N GLU A 151 -19.80 -69.07 -1.62
CA GLU A 151 -19.22 -68.03 -2.48
C GLU A 151 -20.15 -67.75 -3.68
N GLU A 152 -21.07 -66.80 -3.51
CA GLU A 152 -21.70 -66.14 -4.64
C GLU A 152 -20.72 -65.11 -5.18
N GLY A 153 -20.14 -65.41 -6.36
CA GLY A 153 -19.15 -64.59 -7.02
C GLY A 153 -19.64 -63.15 -7.22
N GLU A 154 -18.84 -62.20 -6.73
CA GLU A 154 -19.07 -60.78 -6.98
C GLU A 154 -19.01 -60.52 -8.49
N PRO A 155 -20.04 -59.91 -9.10
CA PRO A 155 -19.96 -59.51 -10.49
C PRO A 155 -18.88 -58.43 -10.61
N ALA A 156 -17.89 -58.70 -11.48
CA ALA A 156 -16.98 -57.68 -11.96
C ALA A 156 -17.79 -56.45 -12.38
N ILE A 157 -17.34 -55.25 -12.01
CA ILE A 157 -17.84 -54.00 -12.56
C ILE A 157 -16.90 -53.63 -13.71
N PRO A 158 -17.27 -53.89 -14.99
CA PRO A 158 -16.52 -53.41 -16.14
C PRO A 158 -16.43 -51.87 -16.11
N GLY A 159 -15.22 -51.33 -16.02
CA GLY A 159 -14.98 -49.91 -16.30
C GLY A 159 -13.92 -49.17 -15.50
N MET A 160 -13.33 -49.73 -14.43
CA MET A 160 -12.28 -49.02 -13.68
C MET A 160 -10.88 -49.22 -14.25
N ILE A 161 -10.64 -48.60 -15.40
CA ILE A 161 -9.32 -48.07 -15.74
C ILE A 161 -9.24 -46.71 -15.05
N GLY A 162 -8.69 -46.67 -13.84
CA GLY A 162 -8.43 -45.43 -13.12
C GLY A 162 -7.32 -44.63 -13.78
N PHE A 163 -7.68 -43.69 -14.64
CA PHE A 163 -6.79 -42.67 -15.21
C PHE A 163 -6.29 -41.71 -14.13
N VAL A 164 -5.05 -41.26 -14.30
CA VAL A 164 -4.27 -40.31 -13.47
C VAL A 164 -4.79 -38.85 -13.60
N GLU A 165 -6.09 -38.65 -13.79
CA GLU A 165 -6.68 -37.31 -14.02
C GLU A 165 -7.09 -36.56 -12.74
N ASP A 166 -7.03 -37.21 -11.57
CA ASP A 166 -7.47 -36.60 -10.29
C ASP A 166 -6.58 -35.45 -9.76
N ILE A 167 -5.48 -35.11 -10.44
CA ILE A 167 -4.61 -33.97 -10.06
C ILE A 167 -5.11 -32.64 -10.66
N ARG A 168 -6.11 -32.67 -11.56
CA ARG A 168 -6.70 -31.45 -12.16
C ARG A 168 -8.18 -31.30 -11.88
N ARG A 169 -8.66 -31.67 -10.69
CA ARG A 169 -9.95 -31.12 -10.24
C ARG A 169 -9.83 -29.59 -10.29
N PRO A 170 -10.61 -28.87 -11.12
CA PRO A 170 -10.74 -27.44 -10.95
C PRO A 170 -11.17 -27.26 -9.50
N VAL A 171 -10.38 -26.51 -8.72
CA VAL A 171 -10.81 -26.07 -7.40
C VAL A 171 -12.11 -25.35 -7.67
N GLN A 172 -13.24 -26.02 -7.42
CA GLN A 172 -14.54 -25.38 -7.56
C GLN A 172 -14.44 -24.13 -6.70
N PRO A 173 -14.83 -22.96 -7.23
CA PRO A 173 -14.89 -21.77 -6.40
C PRO A 173 -15.75 -22.16 -5.22
N VAL A 174 -15.14 -22.27 -4.04
CA VAL A 174 -15.86 -22.57 -2.81
C VAL A 174 -16.79 -21.38 -2.69
N VAL A 175 -18.06 -21.59 -3.04
CA VAL A 175 -19.10 -20.59 -2.87
C VAL A 175 -19.09 -20.34 -1.38
N ASP A 176 -18.50 -19.22 -0.99
CA ASP A 176 -18.27 -18.95 0.41
C ASP A 176 -19.65 -18.80 1.05
N GLU A 177 -20.05 -19.79 1.85
CA GLU A 177 -21.35 -19.82 2.50
C GLU A 177 -21.49 -18.57 3.37
N VAL A 178 -22.33 -17.64 2.90
CA VAL A 178 -22.57 -16.37 3.55
C VAL A 178 -23.17 -16.65 4.94
N PRO A 179 -22.55 -16.19 6.03
CA PRO A 179 -23.00 -16.53 7.36
C PRO A 179 -24.32 -15.82 7.65
N ALA A 180 -25.15 -16.40 8.52
CA ALA A 180 -26.39 -15.76 8.95
C ALA A 180 -26.15 -14.44 9.72
N ALA A 181 -24.99 -14.30 10.37
CA ALA A 181 -24.60 -13.12 11.13
C ALA A 181 -23.11 -12.82 10.95
N TRP A 182 -22.72 -11.56 11.12
CA TRP A 182 -21.32 -11.16 11.11
C TRP A 182 -20.56 -11.79 12.27
N ASN A 183 -19.52 -12.55 11.93
CA ASN A 183 -18.51 -13.02 12.88
C ASN A 183 -17.15 -12.38 12.55
N ALA A 184 -16.21 -12.43 13.51
CA ALA A 184 -14.91 -11.79 13.36
C ALA A 184 -14.12 -12.28 12.13
N GLY A 185 -14.21 -13.57 11.82
CA GLY A 185 -13.56 -14.17 10.65
C GLY A 185 -14.06 -13.56 9.34
N TRP A 186 -15.38 -13.45 9.20
CA TRP A 186 -16.03 -12.85 8.03
C TRP A 186 -15.80 -11.35 7.91
N VAL A 187 -15.81 -10.61 9.03
CA VAL A 187 -15.44 -9.20 9.06
C VAL A 187 -14.00 -9.00 8.54
N MET A 188 -13.05 -9.75 9.09
CA MET A 188 -11.65 -9.68 8.67
C MET A 188 -11.47 -10.07 7.19
N LYS A 189 -12.20 -11.09 6.74
CA LYS A 189 -12.19 -11.52 5.34
C LYS A 189 -12.70 -10.41 4.41
N ARG A 190 -13.84 -9.79 4.71
CA ARG A 190 -14.40 -8.70 3.90
C ARG A 190 -13.51 -7.46 3.86
N ILE A 191 -12.82 -7.13 4.96
CA ILE A 191 -11.81 -6.06 4.96
C ILE A 191 -10.61 -6.43 4.08
N LEU A 192 -10.14 -7.67 4.10
CA LEU A 192 -9.07 -8.13 3.21
C LEU A 192 -9.50 -8.07 1.74
N ASP A 193 -10.73 -8.49 1.44
CA ASP A 193 -11.26 -8.44 0.07
C ASP A 193 -11.39 -6.99 -0.41
N ALA A 194 -11.87 -6.06 0.42
CA ALA A 194 -11.88 -4.63 0.09
C ALA A 194 -10.48 -4.08 -0.25
N TYR A 195 -9.44 -4.45 0.50
CA TYR A 195 -8.07 -4.05 0.16
C TYR A 195 -7.52 -4.74 -1.09
N ARG A 196 -7.94 -5.97 -1.41
CA ARG A 196 -7.59 -6.64 -2.67
C ARG A 196 -8.25 -5.95 -3.85
N THR A 197 -9.53 -5.65 -3.76
CA THR A 197 -10.27 -4.84 -4.74
C THR A 197 -9.60 -3.49 -4.94
N LEU A 198 -9.22 -2.81 -3.85
CA LEU A 198 -8.49 -1.55 -3.93
C LEU A 198 -7.20 -1.70 -4.74
N LEU A 199 -6.40 -2.75 -4.53
CA LEU A 199 -5.17 -2.97 -5.30
C LEU A 199 -5.41 -3.30 -6.79
N MET A 200 -6.60 -3.78 -7.15
CA MET A 200 -6.98 -4.02 -8.55
C MET A 200 -7.43 -2.74 -9.27
N LEU A 201 -7.76 -1.68 -8.54
CA LEU A 201 -8.21 -0.43 -9.14
C LEU A 201 -7.06 0.33 -9.82
N PRO A 202 -7.30 0.89 -11.03
CA PRO A 202 -6.32 1.73 -11.70
C PRO A 202 -5.99 2.96 -10.84
N GLY A 203 -4.71 3.13 -10.48
CA GLY A 203 -4.24 4.24 -9.63
C GLY A 203 -4.02 3.89 -8.16
N ALA A 204 -4.30 2.65 -7.72
CA ALA A 204 -4.06 2.23 -6.35
C ALA A 204 -2.59 1.99 -5.98
N THR A 205 -1.68 2.05 -6.96
CA THR A 205 -0.26 2.24 -6.68
C THR A 205 -0.10 3.59 -5.99
N ARG A 206 0.23 3.57 -4.69
CA ARG A 206 0.75 4.73 -3.94
C ARG A 206 1.52 5.66 -4.90
N PRO A 207 1.29 6.98 -4.89
CA PRO A 207 2.02 7.90 -5.75
C PRO A 207 3.50 7.89 -5.36
N ALA A 208 4.26 6.94 -5.90
CA ALA A 208 5.71 6.82 -5.78
C ALA A 208 6.42 7.66 -6.85
N GLY A 209 5.67 8.37 -7.69
CA GLY A 209 6.17 9.31 -8.67
C GLY A 209 5.08 9.62 -9.69
N PHE A 210 4.89 10.90 -9.98
CA PHE A 210 3.95 11.45 -10.97
C PHE A 210 4.27 11.06 -12.43
N GLY A 211 4.82 9.87 -12.69
CA GLY A 211 5.36 9.49 -14.00
C GLY A 211 4.44 8.65 -14.88
N ARG A 212 3.44 7.96 -14.33
CA ARG A 212 2.56 7.04 -15.09
C ARG A 212 1.15 6.97 -14.49
N ALA A 213 0.41 8.08 -14.58
CA ALA A 213 -0.98 8.17 -14.14
C ALA A 213 -2.00 7.72 -15.20
N TRP A 214 -1.55 7.34 -16.40
CA TRP A 214 -2.42 6.73 -17.40
C TRP A 214 -2.51 5.22 -17.14
N PRO A 215 -3.73 4.65 -16.99
CA PRO A 215 -3.91 3.21 -16.98
C PRO A 215 -3.18 2.63 -18.19
N ALA A 216 -2.34 1.61 -17.98
CA ALA A 216 -1.88 0.81 -19.10
C ALA A 216 -3.16 0.25 -19.73
N TYR A 217 -3.51 0.79 -20.90
CA TYR A 217 -4.80 0.68 -21.55
C TYR A 217 -5.45 -0.69 -21.35
N LEU A 218 -6.75 -0.69 -21.01
CA LEU A 218 -7.66 -1.80 -21.27
C LEU A 218 -7.37 -2.30 -22.69
N THR A 219 -6.68 -3.43 -22.82
CA THR A 219 -6.53 -4.08 -24.11
C THR A 219 -7.89 -4.66 -24.44
N GLU A 220 -8.56 -4.09 -25.45
CA GLU A 220 -9.78 -4.68 -25.96
C GLU A 220 -9.46 -6.06 -26.58
N PHE A 221 -10.43 -6.96 -26.59
CA PHE A 221 -10.25 -8.31 -27.16
C PHE A 221 -9.73 -8.26 -28.61
N ALA A 222 -10.11 -7.22 -29.37
CA ALA A 222 -9.61 -6.98 -30.72
C ALA A 222 -8.08 -6.76 -30.79
N ASP A 223 -7.50 -6.09 -29.79
CA ASP A 223 -6.04 -5.89 -29.70
C ASP A 223 -5.29 -7.18 -29.38
N GLU A 224 -5.90 -8.06 -28.57
CA GLU A 224 -5.36 -9.38 -28.27
C GLU A 224 -5.38 -10.29 -29.51
N VAL A 225 -6.47 -10.26 -30.29
CA VAL A 225 -6.60 -11.01 -31.55
C VAL A 225 -5.58 -10.51 -32.59
N GLY A 226 -5.40 -9.20 -32.74
CA GLY A 226 -4.42 -8.62 -33.68
C GLY A 226 -2.96 -8.94 -33.33
N ARG A 227 -2.63 -9.03 -32.03
CA ARG A 227 -1.28 -9.40 -31.55
C ARG A 227 -1.00 -10.90 -31.67
N ASN A 228 -2.00 -11.74 -31.44
CA ASN A 228 -1.88 -13.19 -31.66
C ASN A 228 -1.67 -13.50 -33.15
N ALA A 229 -2.34 -12.77 -34.05
CA ALA A 229 -2.18 -12.92 -35.50
C ALA A 229 -0.78 -12.53 -36.01
N THR A 230 -0.07 -11.64 -35.32
CA THR A 230 1.28 -11.17 -35.71
C THR A 230 2.43 -11.97 -35.08
N GLY A 231 2.14 -12.98 -34.25
CA GLY A 231 3.16 -13.86 -33.67
C GLY A 231 4.10 -13.18 -32.66
N ALA A 232 3.83 -11.92 -32.29
CA ALA A 232 4.59 -11.18 -31.30
C ALA A 232 4.15 -11.59 -29.88
N GLY A 233 4.44 -12.84 -29.52
CA GLY A 233 4.14 -13.44 -28.22
C GLY A 233 4.91 -12.77 -27.09
N ARG A 234 4.41 -11.64 -26.60
CA ARG A 234 4.71 -11.15 -25.26
C ARG A 234 3.53 -11.54 -24.38
N THR A 235 3.85 -12.25 -23.30
CA THR A 235 2.94 -12.67 -22.23
C THR A 235 2.08 -11.49 -21.79
N THR A 236 0.86 -11.39 -22.34
CA THR A 236 -0.14 -10.42 -21.90
C THR A 236 -0.50 -10.80 -20.49
N LYS A 237 -0.01 -10.02 -19.53
CA LYS A 237 -0.40 -10.16 -18.14
C LYS A 237 -1.84 -9.70 -18.07
N VAL A 238 -2.79 -10.63 -18.07
CA VAL A 238 -4.22 -10.32 -17.89
C VAL A 238 -4.34 -9.55 -16.59
N ILE A 239 -4.67 -8.26 -16.70
CA ILE A 239 -4.93 -7.42 -15.54
C ILE A 239 -6.38 -7.68 -15.17
N HIS A 240 -6.61 -8.46 -14.12
CA HIS A 240 -7.94 -8.61 -13.56
C HIS A 240 -8.37 -7.27 -12.94
N VAL A 241 -9.37 -6.64 -13.55
CA VAL A 241 -10.00 -5.42 -13.04
C VAL A 241 -11.14 -5.84 -12.10
N ALA A 242 -11.27 -5.14 -10.98
CA ALA A 242 -12.37 -5.33 -10.05
C ALA A 242 -13.72 -5.10 -10.73
N THR A 243 -14.69 -5.96 -10.43
CA THR A 243 -16.09 -5.82 -10.85
C THR A 243 -16.79 -4.68 -10.09
N VAL A 244 -17.87 -4.13 -10.66
CA VAL A 244 -18.66 -3.07 -10.00
C VAL A 244 -19.16 -3.50 -8.63
N GLU A 245 -19.64 -4.74 -8.50
CA GLU A 245 -20.10 -5.30 -7.23
C GLU A 245 -18.97 -5.42 -6.19
N GLU A 246 -17.73 -5.69 -6.60
CA GLU A 246 -16.58 -5.68 -5.69
C GLU A 246 -16.24 -4.26 -5.22
N ILE A 247 -16.36 -3.27 -6.10
CA ILE A 247 -16.13 -1.85 -5.78
C ILE A 247 -17.18 -1.34 -4.80
N GLU A 248 -18.46 -1.62 -5.03
CA GLU A 248 -19.54 -1.23 -4.11
C GLU A 248 -19.36 -1.88 -2.73
N ARG A 249 -18.99 -3.17 -2.70
CA ARG A 249 -18.69 -3.88 -1.44
C ARG A 249 -17.47 -3.28 -0.73
N MET A 250 -16.42 -2.91 -1.47
CA MET A 250 -15.26 -2.23 -0.94
C MET A 250 -15.63 -0.88 -0.30
N ASP A 251 -16.45 -0.07 -0.97
CA ASP A 251 -16.87 1.24 -0.48
C ASP A 251 -17.68 1.13 0.82
N ILE A 252 -18.60 0.16 0.90
CA ILE A 252 -19.34 -0.13 2.13
C ILE A 252 -18.40 -0.49 3.28
N VAL A 253 -17.41 -1.36 3.03
CA VAL A 253 -16.44 -1.79 4.04
C VAL A 253 -15.56 -0.63 4.52
N PHE A 254 -15.15 0.27 3.63
CA PHE A 254 -14.37 1.46 4.00
C PHE A 254 -15.19 2.54 4.70
N ALA A 255 -16.52 2.50 4.64
CA ALA A 255 -17.39 3.34 5.45
C ALA A 255 -17.51 2.87 6.92
N TRP A 256 -17.25 1.59 7.21
CA TRP A 256 -17.42 1.01 8.56
C TRP A 256 -16.66 1.74 9.69
N PRO A 257 -15.38 2.17 9.52
CA PRO A 257 -14.68 2.97 10.52
C PRO A 257 -15.49 4.18 11.00
N LEU A 258 -16.04 4.95 10.06
CA LEU A 258 -16.78 6.17 10.36
C LEU A 258 -18.13 5.87 11.03
N LEU A 259 -18.81 4.82 10.57
CA LEU A 259 -20.16 4.46 11.01
C LEU A 259 -20.18 3.72 12.35
N HIS A 260 -19.24 2.80 12.55
CA HIS A 260 -19.30 1.83 13.64
C HIS A 260 -18.17 1.95 14.66
N PHE A 261 -17.15 2.80 14.49
CA PHE A 261 -16.03 2.89 15.44
C PHE A 261 -15.96 4.16 16.28
N LYS A 262 -17.07 4.89 16.49
CA LYS A 262 -17.08 6.06 17.40
C LYS A 262 -16.51 5.70 18.77
N GLY A 263 -15.37 6.30 19.14
CA GLY A 263 -14.68 6.10 20.42
C GLY A 263 -13.73 4.89 20.50
N ALA A 264 -13.51 4.16 19.41
CA ALA A 264 -12.60 2.99 19.34
C ALA A 264 -11.62 3.11 18.16
N ASP A 265 -11.03 4.29 17.99
CA ASP A 265 -10.20 4.63 16.84
C ASP A 265 -8.93 3.78 16.75
N ARG A 266 -8.38 3.37 17.91
CA ARG A 266 -7.14 2.58 17.97
C ARG A 266 -7.36 1.15 17.49
N GLU A 267 -8.46 0.52 17.91
CA GLU A 267 -8.91 -0.81 17.49
C GLU A 267 -9.18 -0.83 16.00
N CYS A 268 -9.93 0.16 15.51
CA CYS A 268 -10.23 0.32 14.08
C CYS A 268 -8.94 0.45 13.26
N ARG A 269 -8.06 1.36 13.68
CA ARG A 269 -6.79 1.60 13.00
C ARG A 269 -5.93 0.34 12.96
N ALA A 270 -5.86 -0.42 14.06
CA ALA A 270 -5.12 -1.68 14.10
C ALA A 270 -5.67 -2.71 13.11
N LEU A 271 -6.99 -2.87 13.06
CA LEU A 271 -7.66 -3.82 12.16
C LEU A 271 -7.43 -3.47 10.68
N PHE A 272 -7.65 -2.21 10.28
CA PHE A 272 -7.50 -1.77 8.89
C PHE A 272 -6.02 -1.69 8.45
N GLN A 273 -5.11 -1.25 9.33
CA GLN A 273 -3.68 -1.30 9.02
C GLN A 273 -3.15 -2.73 8.91
N TRP A 274 -3.66 -3.65 9.72
CA TRP A 274 -3.34 -5.07 9.57
C TRP A 274 -3.79 -5.61 8.23
N ALA A 275 -5.03 -5.34 7.82
CA ALA A 275 -5.57 -5.84 6.55
C ALA A 275 -4.78 -5.30 5.34
N SER A 276 -4.54 -3.98 5.29
CA SER A 276 -3.72 -3.37 4.22
C SER A 276 -2.31 -3.98 4.12
N ARG A 277 -1.63 -4.19 5.27
CA ARG A 277 -0.31 -4.84 5.29
C ARG A 277 -0.38 -6.30 4.87
N LYS A 278 -1.43 -7.03 5.27
CA LYS A 278 -1.59 -8.46 4.97
C LYS A 278 -1.74 -8.70 3.47
N VAL A 279 -2.47 -7.86 2.75
CA VAL A 279 -2.64 -7.99 1.29
C VAL A 279 -1.31 -7.74 0.55
N VAL A 280 -0.47 -6.83 1.05
CA VAL A 280 0.86 -6.52 0.47
C VAL A 280 1.96 -7.47 0.99
N ASN A 281 1.62 -8.51 1.74
CA ASN A 281 2.58 -9.42 2.39
C ASN A 281 3.61 -8.72 3.30
N GLY A 282 3.22 -7.61 3.94
CA GLY A 282 4.06 -6.90 4.91
C GLY A 282 4.23 -7.66 6.23
N ASP A 283 5.34 -7.43 6.93
CA ASP A 283 5.62 -8.07 8.21
C ASP A 283 4.65 -7.57 9.31
N GLN A 284 3.96 -8.53 9.94
CA GLN A 284 3.06 -8.25 11.05
C GLN A 284 3.80 -7.84 12.33
N ARG A 285 5.07 -8.22 12.49
CA ARG A 285 5.88 -7.86 13.65
C ARG A 285 6.19 -6.37 13.66
N GLU A 286 6.61 -5.82 12.52
CA GLU A 286 6.82 -4.39 12.35
C GLU A 286 5.55 -3.59 12.67
N LEU A 287 4.41 -4.08 12.18
CA LEU A 287 3.13 -3.45 12.47
C LEU A 287 2.82 -3.49 13.97
N ALA A 288 2.97 -4.64 14.63
CA ALA A 288 2.75 -4.75 16.08
C ALA A 288 3.64 -3.78 16.87
N THR A 289 4.92 -3.66 16.49
CA THR A 289 5.86 -2.70 17.08
C THR A 289 5.38 -1.25 16.90
N SER A 290 4.81 -0.89 15.75
CA SER A 290 4.27 0.46 15.51
C SER A 290 3.08 0.81 16.41
N PHE A 291 2.37 -0.19 16.95
CA PHE A 291 1.31 0.00 17.94
C PHE A 291 1.80 -0.07 19.40
N GLY A 292 3.10 -0.31 19.61
CA GLY A 292 3.71 -0.50 20.92
C GLY A 292 3.29 -1.80 21.61
N MET A 293 3.00 -2.86 20.84
CA MET A 293 2.49 -4.13 21.37
C MET A 293 3.31 -5.34 20.91
N PRO A 294 3.44 -6.41 21.72
CA PRO A 294 3.94 -7.69 21.26
C PRO A 294 3.04 -8.30 20.16
N PRO A 295 3.58 -9.11 19.23
CA PRO A 295 2.79 -9.71 18.14
C PRO A 295 1.60 -10.55 18.59
N SER A 296 1.72 -11.27 19.71
CA SER A 296 0.64 -12.07 20.30
C SER A 296 -0.51 -11.17 20.81
N THR A 297 -0.17 -10.09 21.51
CA THR A 297 -1.13 -9.09 22.01
C THR A 297 -1.81 -8.37 20.85
N PHE A 298 -1.06 -7.95 19.84
CA PHE A 298 -1.61 -7.31 18.64
C PHE A 298 -2.59 -8.23 17.90
N ARG A 299 -2.28 -9.54 17.81
CA ARG A 299 -3.22 -10.54 17.26
C ARG A 299 -4.52 -10.64 18.04
N ARG A 300 -4.48 -10.63 19.38
CA ARG A 300 -5.69 -10.65 20.21
C ARG A 300 -6.47 -9.34 20.07
N PHE A 301 -5.77 -8.22 20.08
CA PHE A 301 -6.35 -6.88 19.92
C PHE A 301 -7.11 -6.72 18.61
N ARG A 302 -6.53 -7.14 17.47
CA ARG A 302 -7.24 -7.08 16.17
C ARG A 302 -8.46 -8.01 16.11
N LEU A 303 -8.39 -9.18 16.77
CA LEU A 303 -9.51 -10.12 16.81
C LEU A 303 -10.66 -9.53 17.61
N ALA A 304 -10.39 -8.97 18.79
CA ALA A 304 -11.39 -8.27 19.59
C ALA A 304 -11.99 -7.06 18.85
N ALA A 305 -11.19 -6.33 18.07
CA ALA A 305 -11.68 -5.25 17.21
C ALA A 305 -12.65 -5.76 16.13
N ALA A 306 -12.34 -6.89 15.50
CA ALA A 306 -13.20 -7.52 14.49
C ALA A 306 -14.48 -8.11 15.10
N GLU A 307 -14.41 -8.72 16.28
CA GLU A 307 -15.57 -9.18 17.06
C GLU A 307 -16.50 -8.02 17.40
N THR A 308 -15.94 -6.93 17.95
CA THR A 308 -16.70 -5.71 18.27
C THR A 308 -17.37 -5.13 17.04
N LEU A 309 -16.68 -5.06 15.91
CA LEU A 309 -17.27 -4.60 14.65
C LEU A 309 -18.39 -5.52 14.17
N GLY A 310 -18.19 -6.84 14.24
CA GLY A 310 -19.22 -7.81 13.90
C GLY A 310 -20.49 -7.63 14.73
N HIS A 311 -20.36 -7.46 16.06
CA HIS A 311 -21.48 -7.16 16.93
C HIS A 311 -22.20 -5.85 16.56
N ARG A 312 -21.44 -4.79 16.22
CA ARG A 312 -22.02 -3.51 15.81
C ARG A 312 -22.72 -3.59 14.46
N LEU A 313 -22.19 -4.34 13.51
CA LEU A 313 -22.81 -4.59 12.21
C LEU A 313 -24.12 -5.37 12.35
N ASN A 314 -24.13 -6.42 13.17
CA ASN A 314 -25.33 -7.18 13.50
C ASN A 314 -26.38 -6.31 14.18
N ALA A 315 -25.99 -5.48 15.15
CA ALA A 315 -26.90 -4.56 15.85
C ALA A 315 -27.51 -3.50 14.91
N ALA A 316 -26.77 -3.07 13.89
CA ALA A 316 -27.26 -2.15 12.86
C ALA A 316 -28.12 -2.82 11.77
N GLY A 317 -28.27 -4.16 11.79
CA GLY A 317 -29.06 -4.90 10.81
C GLY A 317 -28.39 -5.08 9.45
N HIS A 318 -27.06 -4.89 9.36
CA HIS A 318 -26.34 -5.13 8.11
C HIS A 318 -26.24 -6.63 7.83
N ARG A 319 -26.67 -7.05 6.63
CA ARG A 319 -26.54 -8.44 6.20
C ARG A 319 -25.11 -8.72 5.70
N PRO A 320 -24.53 -9.90 6.03
CA PRO A 320 -23.39 -10.42 5.31
C PRO A 320 -23.80 -10.60 3.84
N PHE A 321 -23.12 -9.89 2.95
CA PHE A 321 -23.17 -10.07 1.50
C PHE A 321 -21.96 -10.89 1.07
#